data_AF-A0A974AGS3-F1
#
_entry.id   AF-A0A974AGS3-F1
#
_cell.length_a   1.000
_cell.length_b   1.000
_cell.length_c   1.000
_cell.angle_alpha   90.00
_cell.angle_beta   90.00
_cell.angle_gamma   90.00
#
_symmetry.space_group_name_H-M   'P 1'
#
loop_
_entity.id
_entity.type
_entity.pdbx_description
1 polymer ?
#
loop_
_entity_poly.entity_id
_entity_poly.type
_entity_poly.pdbx_seq_one_letter_code
_entity_poly.pdbx_strand_id
1 'polypeptide(L)'
;MLSPDNDGASDFLKSFADPEDDASKKKPSPEAEGDDDTQDDASDTDDSDDSLDDNGDDDQSGDEDTETTTADTTEKKYVADDGQFVKIKVGEEEKEVSVKDLKRLFGQEASLTQKSTEVANARKAAETEQNKYVTSLSVLLGRATEKANPYRNIDWMAVSKDPNISAEAASALRAEAQRALDDETFLGQSLNTFMAEVQTRQNAERAESAKACIKALRTEPTAEAPNPVYIKNWNDKTYDDVRSFGVQMGLSQDAVNKLVDPVAIKMMHMAMLFKRGAAKVVTTKAVNKTPAKIVKTSSSIAARPTKGTVEQQNALKTLKRSGSMDAAGDAFLASFADK
;
A
#
# COMPACT_ATOMS: atom_id res chain seq x y z
N MET A 1 -0.57 0.68 -41.24
CA MET A 1 0.72 0.16 -40.74
C MET A 1 0.70 0.23 -39.23
N LEU A 2 0.74 -0.96 -38.61
CA LEU A 2 1.05 -1.33 -37.23
C LEU A 2 0.53 -0.48 -36.05
N SER A 3 -0.50 -1.01 -35.38
CA SER A 3 -0.73 -0.85 -33.94
C SER A 3 0.30 -1.70 -33.17
N PRO A 4 0.85 -1.24 -32.03
CA PRO A 4 1.58 -2.10 -31.11
C PRO A 4 0.66 -2.67 -30.02
N ASP A 5 0.74 -3.99 -29.88
CA ASP A 5 -0.04 -4.84 -28.98
C ASP A 5 0.20 -4.56 -27.49
N ASN A 6 -0.89 -4.54 -26.72
CA ASN A 6 -0.94 -4.36 -25.25
C ASN A 6 -1.15 -5.72 -24.55
N ASP A 7 -0.38 -6.74 -24.93
CA ASP A 7 -0.56 -8.11 -24.43
C ASP A 7 0.18 -8.43 -23.12
N GLY A 8 1.08 -7.55 -22.65
CA GLY A 8 1.92 -7.84 -21.47
C GLY A 8 1.19 -7.76 -20.12
N ALA A 9 0.10 -6.99 -20.01
CA ALA A 9 -0.60 -6.78 -18.74
C ALA A 9 -1.59 -7.91 -18.42
N SER A 10 -2.18 -8.53 -19.44
CA SER A 10 -3.07 -9.70 -19.30
C SER A 10 -2.34 -10.98 -18.91
N ASP A 11 -1.04 -11.09 -19.19
CA ASP A 11 -0.26 -12.29 -18.89
C ASP A 11 0.24 -12.35 -17.45
N PHE A 12 0.46 -11.20 -16.80
CA PHE A 12 0.83 -11.14 -15.38
C PHE A 12 -0.30 -11.68 -14.48
N LEU A 13 -1.55 -11.32 -14.76
CA LEU A 13 -2.74 -11.79 -14.02
C LEU A 13 -3.06 -13.27 -14.28
N LYS A 14 -2.77 -13.81 -15.47
CA LYS A 14 -2.93 -15.24 -15.78
C LYS A 14 -1.90 -16.12 -15.06
N SER A 15 -0.70 -15.61 -14.79
CA SER A 15 0.33 -16.37 -14.03
C SER A 15 -0.01 -16.55 -12.54
N PHE A 16 -0.96 -15.78 -12.02
CA PHE A 16 -1.45 -15.83 -10.63
C PHE A 16 -2.81 -16.51 -10.48
N ALA A 17 -3.48 -16.83 -11.59
CA ALA A 17 -4.72 -17.59 -11.61
C ALA A 17 -4.38 -19.06 -11.95
N ASP A 18 -4.15 -19.85 -10.89
CA ASP A 18 -3.86 -21.28 -10.99
C ASP A 18 -5.01 -22.02 -11.72
N PRO A 19 -4.73 -22.88 -12.71
CA PRO A 19 -5.75 -23.71 -13.35
C PRO A 19 -6.18 -24.84 -12.40
N GLU A 20 -7.47 -24.87 -12.06
CA GLU A 20 -8.06 -26.04 -11.41
C GLU A 20 -8.11 -27.25 -12.36
N ASP A 21 -7.76 -28.39 -11.76
CA ASP A 21 -8.19 -29.76 -12.05
C ASP A 21 -7.31 -30.64 -12.96
N ASP A 22 -6.50 -31.52 -12.33
CA ASP A 22 -6.60 -32.99 -12.51
C ASP A 22 -5.57 -33.72 -11.61
N ALA A 23 -6.02 -34.25 -10.46
CA ALA A 23 -5.33 -35.34 -9.75
C ALA A 23 -6.23 -36.06 -8.74
N SER A 24 -7.44 -36.44 -9.18
CA SER A 24 -8.22 -37.46 -8.49
C SER A 24 -7.62 -38.85 -8.75
N LYS A 25 -6.66 -39.31 -7.92
CA LYS A 25 -6.36 -40.74 -7.59
C LYS A 25 -4.98 -40.92 -6.95
N LYS A 26 -4.92 -41.01 -5.61
CA LYS A 26 -4.23 -42.10 -4.89
C LYS A 26 -4.45 -41.97 -3.38
N LYS A 27 -5.21 -42.90 -2.80
CA LYS A 27 -5.06 -43.29 -1.40
C LYS A 27 -3.66 -43.88 -1.19
N PRO A 28 -3.11 -43.77 0.02
CA PRO A 28 -2.68 -44.98 0.71
C PRO A 28 -3.31 -45.13 2.10
N SER A 29 -3.51 -46.40 2.44
CA SER A 29 -3.97 -46.97 3.72
C SER A 29 -2.79 -47.06 4.72
N PRO A 30 -3.03 -47.38 6.01
CA PRO A 30 -2.09 -47.30 7.14
C PRO A 30 -1.29 -48.59 7.39
N GLU A 31 -0.49 -48.60 8.47
CA GLU A 31 0.46 -49.64 9.00
C GLU A 31 1.92 -49.49 8.49
N ALA A 32 3.00 -49.60 9.28
CA ALA A 32 3.22 -50.07 10.64
C ALA A 32 4.50 -49.45 11.28
N GLU A 33 4.47 -49.48 12.61
CA GLU A 33 5.50 -49.50 13.67
C GLU A 33 7.02 -49.39 13.37
N GLY A 34 7.70 -48.67 14.27
CA GLY A 34 9.15 -48.60 14.45
C GLY A 34 9.49 -47.82 15.73
N ASP A 35 9.41 -48.53 16.85
CA ASP A 35 9.85 -48.25 18.23
C ASP A 35 11.29 -47.68 18.30
N ASP A 36 11.51 -46.60 19.05
CA ASP A 36 12.28 -46.51 20.32
C ASP A 36 13.80 -46.30 20.14
N ASP A 37 14.31 -45.15 20.58
CA ASP A 37 15.11 -45.09 21.81
C ASP A 37 15.46 -43.63 22.17
N THR A 38 15.55 -43.42 23.47
CA THR A 38 15.64 -42.16 24.18
C THR A 38 17.09 -41.84 24.49
N GLN A 39 17.58 -40.62 24.24
CA GLN A 39 18.70 -40.11 25.04
C GLN A 39 18.74 -38.58 25.10
N ASP A 40 18.38 -38.09 26.30
CA ASP A 40 18.80 -36.82 26.89
C ASP A 40 20.32 -36.67 26.80
N ASP A 41 20.79 -35.50 26.36
CA ASP A 41 22.08 -34.99 26.83
C ASP A 41 21.98 -33.46 27.02
N ALA A 42 21.80 -33.10 28.29
CA ALA A 42 21.96 -31.76 28.80
C ALA A 42 23.45 -31.54 29.09
N SER A 43 24.09 -30.62 28.35
CA SER A 43 25.36 -30.04 28.78
C SER A 43 25.16 -28.58 29.17
N ASP A 44 25.24 -28.41 30.48
CA ASP A 44 25.50 -27.22 31.25
C ASP A 44 26.85 -26.59 30.84
N THR A 45 26.87 -25.30 30.57
CA THR A 45 28.12 -24.51 30.59
C THR A 45 27.78 -23.11 31.11
N ASP A 46 27.85 -23.02 32.43
CA ASP A 46 28.21 -21.85 33.21
C ASP A 46 29.45 -21.16 32.60
N ASP A 47 29.32 -19.89 32.21
CA ASP A 47 30.46 -18.98 32.14
C ASP A 47 30.03 -17.61 32.68
N SER A 48 30.33 -17.46 33.96
CA SER A 48 30.35 -16.21 34.71
C SER A 48 31.60 -15.42 34.29
N ASP A 49 31.42 -14.23 33.71
CA ASP A 49 32.41 -13.16 33.88
C ASP A 49 31.70 -11.81 34.06
N ASP A 50 31.99 -11.23 35.21
CA ASP A 50 31.49 -10.01 35.79
C ASP A 50 32.57 -8.93 35.61
N SER A 51 32.24 -7.85 34.91
CA SER A 51 33.02 -6.61 34.98
C SER A 51 32.16 -5.42 34.56
N LEU A 52 31.26 -5.01 35.45
CA LEU A 52 30.71 -3.66 35.45
C LEU A 52 31.73 -2.72 36.12
N ASP A 53 32.39 -1.91 35.31
CA ASP A 53 33.23 -0.78 35.75
C ASP A 53 32.31 0.35 36.25
N ASP A 54 32.15 0.39 37.57
CA ASP A 54 31.55 1.47 38.36
C ASP A 54 32.61 2.55 38.57
N ASN A 55 32.49 3.66 37.86
CA ASN A 55 33.28 4.85 38.14
C ASN A 55 32.33 5.97 38.57
N GLY A 56 32.23 6.14 39.89
CA GLY A 56 31.55 7.25 40.53
C GLY A 56 32.28 8.57 40.29
N ASP A 57 31.50 9.62 40.08
CA ASP A 57 31.95 10.99 40.34
C ASP A 57 30.88 11.68 41.19
N ASP A 58 31.32 11.98 42.40
CA ASP A 58 30.63 12.70 43.46
C ASP A 58 31.00 14.18 43.28
N ASP A 59 30.03 15.05 42.97
CA ASP A 59 30.21 16.48 43.17
C ASP A 59 29.02 17.07 43.93
N GLN A 60 29.23 17.09 45.25
CA GLN A 60 28.44 17.80 46.23
C GLN A 60 28.81 19.29 46.21
N SER A 61 27.91 20.15 45.74
CA SER A 61 27.88 21.55 46.17
C SER A 61 26.44 21.98 46.44
N GLY A 62 26.19 22.40 47.68
CA GLY A 62 24.88 22.83 48.16
C GLY A 62 24.59 24.30 47.90
N ASP A 63 23.32 24.65 47.94
CA ASP A 63 22.86 25.88 48.59
C ASP A 63 21.38 25.73 48.98
N GLU A 64 21.03 26.22 50.17
CA GLU A 64 19.68 26.27 50.69
C GLU A 64 18.89 27.37 49.97
N ASP A 65 17.72 27.07 49.41
CA ASP A 65 16.63 28.04 49.49
C ASP A 65 15.27 27.36 49.59
N THR A 66 14.52 27.86 50.55
CA THR A 66 13.24 27.36 51.02
C THR A 66 12.15 28.14 50.31
N GLU A 67 11.56 27.59 49.25
CA GLU A 67 10.23 28.06 48.81
C GLU A 67 9.27 26.88 48.65
N THR A 68 8.36 26.83 49.61
CA THR A 68 7.20 25.95 49.66
C THR A 68 6.27 26.27 48.49
N THR A 69 6.35 25.48 47.42
CA THR A 69 5.24 25.36 46.47
C THR A 69 4.58 24.01 46.70
N THR A 70 3.40 24.07 47.31
CA THR A 70 2.44 22.97 47.52
C THR A 70 2.28 22.12 46.26
N ALA A 71 3.02 21.02 46.19
CA ALA A 71 2.74 19.91 45.29
C ALA A 71 1.60 19.10 45.92
N ASP A 72 0.41 19.23 45.34
CA ASP A 72 -0.73 18.37 45.62
C ASP A 72 -0.28 16.91 45.42
N THR A 73 0.07 16.27 46.53
CA THR A 73 0.59 14.91 46.55
C THR A 73 -0.63 14.02 46.55
N THR A 74 -1.21 13.80 45.36
CA THR A 74 -2.28 12.82 45.16
C THR A 74 -1.71 11.45 45.50
N GLU A 75 -1.90 11.00 46.74
CA GLU A 75 -1.52 9.67 47.20
C GLU A 75 -2.09 8.65 46.23
N LYS A 76 -1.22 7.94 45.51
CA LYS A 76 -1.61 6.84 44.63
C LYS A 76 -2.19 5.73 45.52
N LYS A 77 -3.53 5.65 45.60
CA LYS A 77 -4.20 4.51 46.26
C LYS A 77 -3.97 3.25 45.45
N TYR A 78 -3.16 2.34 45.99
CA TYR A 78 -2.99 1.01 45.45
C TYR A 78 -4.23 0.17 45.79
N VAL A 79 -4.88 -0.33 44.75
CA VAL A 79 -6.00 -1.26 44.90
C VAL A 79 -5.40 -2.66 45.01
N ALA A 80 -5.51 -3.27 46.19
CA ALA A 80 -4.91 -4.57 46.48
C ALA A 80 -5.80 -5.77 46.08
N ASP A 81 -7.09 -5.53 45.80
CA ASP A 81 -8.06 -6.59 45.52
C ASP A 81 -8.35 -6.71 44.02
N ASP A 82 -8.25 -7.95 43.51
CA ASP A 82 -8.35 -8.27 42.08
C ASP A 82 -9.79 -8.15 41.54
N GLY A 83 -10.79 -8.08 42.42
CA GLY A 83 -12.22 -8.00 42.10
C GLY A 83 -12.79 -6.59 41.89
N GLN A 84 -12.00 -5.53 42.09
CA GLN A 84 -12.46 -4.15 41.93
C GLN A 84 -12.42 -3.70 40.46
N PHE A 85 -13.44 -2.92 40.07
CA PHE A 85 -13.55 -2.33 38.74
C PHE A 85 -12.96 -0.92 38.75
N VAL A 86 -12.10 -0.63 37.78
CA VAL A 86 -11.49 0.68 37.57
C VAL A 86 -12.02 1.24 36.26
N LYS A 87 -12.50 2.49 36.27
CA LYS A 87 -12.81 3.21 35.03
C LYS A 87 -11.52 3.65 34.38
N ILE A 88 -11.26 3.13 33.18
CA ILE A 88 -10.14 3.55 32.34
C ILE A 88 -10.69 4.16 31.07
N LYS A 89 -10.10 5.29 30.68
CA LYS A 89 -10.44 5.98 29.46
C LYS A 89 -9.55 5.45 28.33
N VAL A 90 -10.15 4.79 27.34
CA VAL A 90 -9.44 4.28 26.15
C VAL A 90 -9.94 5.10 24.96
N GLY A 91 -9.14 6.09 24.53
CA GLY A 91 -9.57 7.06 23.53
C GLY A 91 -10.66 7.99 24.07
N GLU A 92 -11.84 8.01 23.43
CA GLU A 92 -13.00 8.82 23.86
C GLU A 92 -14.03 8.04 24.70
N GLU A 93 -13.89 6.72 24.85
CA GLU A 93 -14.82 5.87 25.62
C GLU A 93 -14.28 5.55 27.02
N GLU A 94 -15.14 5.69 28.05
CA GLU A 94 -14.87 5.23 29.42
C GLU A 94 -15.34 3.78 29.57
N LYS A 95 -14.42 2.87 29.92
CA LYS A 95 -14.74 1.46 30.16
C LYS A 95 -14.38 1.07 31.59
N GLU A 96 -15.31 0.39 32.26
CA GLU A 96 -15.08 -0.25 33.55
C GLU A 96 -14.45 -1.62 33.32
N VAL A 97 -13.23 -1.81 33.82
CA VAL A 97 -12.46 -3.05 33.67
C VAL A 97 -11.95 -3.51 35.02
N SER A 98 -11.89 -4.82 35.23
CA SER A 98 -11.39 -5.40 36.48
C SER A 98 -9.87 -5.22 36.60
N VAL A 99 -9.37 -5.05 37.83
CA VAL A 99 -7.92 -4.98 38.11
C VAL A 99 -7.21 -6.25 37.65
N LYS A 100 -7.88 -7.42 37.75
CA LYS A 100 -7.41 -8.71 37.22
C LYS A 100 -7.13 -8.69 35.72
N ASP A 101 -8.06 -8.15 34.93
CA ASP A 101 -7.90 -8.07 33.47
C ASP A 101 -6.80 -7.09 33.07
N LEU A 102 -6.61 -6.00 33.82
CA LEU A 102 -5.48 -5.09 33.63
C LEU A 102 -4.15 -5.77 33.87
N LYS A 103 -4.02 -6.50 34.98
CA LYS A 103 -2.77 -7.20 35.32
C LYS A 103 -2.43 -8.25 34.26
N ARG A 104 -3.44 -8.95 33.73
CA ARG A 104 -3.30 -9.89 32.62
C ARG A 104 -2.87 -9.18 31.33
N LEU A 105 -3.47 -8.05 30.99
CA LEU A 105 -3.11 -7.24 29.83
C LEU A 105 -1.68 -6.68 29.95
N PHE A 106 -1.30 -6.12 31.10
CA PHE A 106 0.06 -5.66 31.35
C PHE A 106 1.10 -6.78 31.18
N GLY A 107 0.80 -7.99 31.67
CA GLY A 107 1.66 -9.16 31.42
C GLY A 107 1.75 -9.55 29.94
N GLN A 108 0.66 -9.40 29.19
CA GLN A 108 0.65 -9.62 27.75
C GLN A 108 1.39 -8.52 26.99
N GLU A 109 1.24 -7.25 27.35
CA GLU A 109 1.92 -6.12 26.75
C GLU A 109 3.43 -6.17 27.00
N ALA A 110 3.86 -6.55 28.20
CA ALA A 110 5.27 -6.79 28.50
C ALA A 110 5.86 -7.90 27.62
N SER A 111 5.15 -9.04 27.50
CA SER A 111 5.58 -10.14 26.63
C SER A 111 5.57 -9.75 25.14
N LEU A 112 4.55 -9.02 24.69
CA LEU A 112 4.46 -8.54 23.30
C LEU A 112 5.54 -7.51 22.98
N THR A 113 5.89 -6.65 23.93
CA THR A 113 7.00 -5.70 23.78
C THR A 113 8.32 -6.44 23.72
N GLN A 114 8.56 -7.40 24.61
CA GLN A 114 9.77 -8.22 24.57
C GLN A 114 9.88 -8.97 23.23
N LYS A 115 8.81 -9.63 22.79
CA LYS A 115 8.76 -10.32 21.49
C LYS A 115 8.93 -9.37 20.31
N SER A 116 8.36 -8.17 20.35
CA SER A 116 8.51 -7.20 19.27
C SER A 116 9.95 -6.67 19.20
N THR A 117 10.60 -6.44 20.34
CA THR A 117 12.03 -6.11 20.39
C THR A 117 12.90 -7.25 19.91
N GLU A 118 12.60 -8.50 20.29
CA GLU A 118 13.32 -9.69 19.83
C GLU A 118 13.19 -9.88 18.33
N VAL A 119 11.98 -9.76 17.77
CA VAL A 119 11.74 -9.84 16.31
C VAL A 119 12.43 -8.70 15.58
N ALA A 120 12.44 -7.48 16.12
CA ALA A 120 13.15 -6.35 15.54
C ALA A 120 14.67 -6.59 15.53
N ASN A 121 15.22 -7.09 16.64
CA ASN A 121 16.63 -7.44 16.75
C ASN A 121 17.01 -8.59 15.82
N ALA A 122 16.18 -9.65 15.73
CA ALA A 122 16.37 -10.78 14.83
C ALA A 122 16.34 -10.35 13.36
N ARG A 123 15.43 -9.45 12.97
CA ARG A 123 15.40 -8.88 11.61
C ARG A 123 16.67 -8.10 11.32
N LYS A 124 17.09 -7.23 12.25
CA LYS A 124 18.33 -6.45 12.09
C LYS A 124 19.55 -7.36 11.99
N ALA A 125 19.63 -8.41 12.81
CA ALA A 125 20.70 -9.40 12.73
C ALA A 125 20.71 -10.11 11.37
N ALA A 126 19.58 -10.63 10.92
CA ALA A 126 19.45 -11.29 9.62
C ALA A 126 19.82 -10.36 8.45
N GLU A 127 19.41 -9.09 8.48
CA GLU A 127 19.81 -8.10 7.46
C GLU A 127 21.32 -7.84 7.49
N THR A 128 21.94 -7.76 8.67
CA THR A 128 23.39 -7.59 8.76
C THR A 128 24.14 -8.81 8.25
N GLU A 129 23.65 -10.02 8.51
CA GLU A 129 24.23 -11.27 7.99
C GLU A 129 24.12 -11.36 6.48
N GLN A 130 22.95 -11.03 5.92
CA GLN A 130 22.76 -10.97 4.47
C GLN A 130 23.72 -9.96 3.82
N ASN A 131 23.85 -8.76 4.39
CA ASN A 131 24.76 -7.75 3.87
C ASN A 131 26.24 -8.17 3.99
N LYS A 132 26.62 -8.80 5.11
CA LYS A 132 27.96 -9.38 5.29
C LYS A 132 28.23 -10.46 4.25
N TYR A 133 27.26 -11.35 4.00
CA TYR A 133 27.38 -12.42 3.01
C TYR A 133 27.60 -11.85 1.61
N VAL A 134 26.74 -10.92 1.16
CA VAL A 134 26.88 -10.24 -0.14
C VAL A 134 28.22 -9.53 -0.27
N THR A 135 28.62 -8.79 0.76
CA THR A 135 29.90 -8.05 0.75
C THR A 135 31.10 -8.99 0.74
N SER A 136 31.03 -10.08 1.50
CA SER A 136 32.09 -11.09 1.54
C SER A 136 32.25 -11.78 0.18
N LEU A 137 31.14 -12.16 -0.47
CA LEU A 137 31.14 -12.76 -1.79
C LEU A 137 31.66 -11.78 -2.85
N SER A 138 31.27 -10.51 -2.79
CA SER A 138 31.74 -9.51 -3.77
C SER A 138 33.24 -9.23 -3.63
N VAL A 139 33.76 -9.19 -2.40
CA VAL A 139 35.21 -9.05 -2.14
C VAL A 139 35.97 -10.30 -2.60
N LEU A 140 35.45 -11.50 -2.30
CA LEU A 140 36.05 -12.75 -2.75
C LEU A 140 36.06 -12.86 -4.28
N LEU A 141 34.97 -12.48 -4.94
CA LEU A 141 34.87 -12.40 -6.39
C LEU A 141 35.91 -11.42 -6.93
N GLY A 142 36.02 -10.22 -6.37
CA GLY A 142 37.03 -9.23 -6.76
C GLY A 142 38.44 -9.80 -6.68
N ARG A 143 38.80 -10.43 -5.56
CA ARG A 143 40.11 -11.09 -5.40
C ARG A 143 40.31 -12.25 -6.39
N ALA A 144 39.28 -13.04 -6.67
CA ALA A 144 39.36 -14.13 -7.64
C ALA A 144 39.57 -13.59 -9.07
N THR A 145 38.85 -12.52 -9.44
CA THR A 145 39.03 -11.86 -10.75
C THR A 145 40.45 -11.30 -10.90
N GLU A 146 41.03 -10.70 -9.86
CA GLU A 146 42.41 -10.23 -9.86
C GLU A 146 43.43 -11.36 -10.06
N LYS A 147 43.21 -12.51 -9.41
CA LYS A 147 44.05 -13.71 -9.60
C LYS A 147 43.89 -14.34 -10.97
N ALA A 148 42.69 -14.31 -11.55
CA ALA A 148 42.39 -14.89 -12.86
C ALA A 148 42.87 -14.01 -14.03
N ASN A 149 42.86 -12.69 -13.88
CA ASN A 149 43.28 -11.72 -14.89
C ASN A 149 44.62 -12.01 -15.59
N PRO A 150 45.73 -12.35 -14.89
CA PRO A 150 46.99 -12.64 -15.56
C PRO A 150 46.91 -13.87 -16.46
N TYR A 151 46.07 -14.85 -16.14
CA TYR A 151 45.95 -16.12 -16.89
C TYR A 151 45.06 -16.01 -18.13
N ARG A 152 44.15 -15.03 -18.19
CA ARG A 152 43.24 -14.81 -19.33
C ARG A 152 43.95 -14.42 -20.62
N ASN A 153 45.10 -13.78 -20.50
CA ASN A 153 45.85 -13.23 -21.63
C ASN A 153 47.08 -14.08 -22.01
N ILE A 154 47.24 -15.27 -21.42
CA ILE A 154 48.38 -16.13 -21.72
C ILE A 154 48.12 -16.93 -23.00
N ASP A 155 49.03 -16.80 -23.96
CA ASP A 155 49.09 -17.73 -25.09
C ASP A 155 49.73 -19.04 -24.65
N TRP A 156 48.88 -20.01 -24.28
CA TRP A 156 49.29 -21.33 -23.84
C TRP A 156 50.06 -22.12 -24.90
N MET A 157 49.97 -21.75 -26.19
CA MET A 157 50.75 -22.36 -27.27
C MET A 157 52.15 -21.77 -27.37
N ALA A 158 52.33 -20.49 -27.02
CA ALA A 158 53.64 -19.88 -26.89
C ALA A 158 54.39 -20.45 -25.67
N VAL A 159 53.70 -20.58 -24.52
CA VAL A 159 54.26 -21.13 -23.28
C VAL A 159 54.70 -22.59 -23.42
N SER A 160 54.01 -23.41 -24.24
CA SER A 160 54.43 -24.80 -24.48
C SER A 160 55.63 -24.95 -25.42
N LYS A 161 55.95 -23.92 -26.20
CA LYS A 161 57.05 -23.93 -27.18
C LYS A 161 58.30 -23.21 -26.67
N ASP A 162 58.22 -22.52 -25.53
CA ASP A 162 59.34 -21.80 -24.94
C ASP A 162 60.37 -22.80 -24.36
N PRO A 163 61.61 -22.83 -24.86
CA PRO A 163 62.65 -23.72 -24.35
C PRO A 163 63.12 -23.39 -22.92
N ASN A 164 62.73 -22.24 -22.36
CA ASN A 164 63.10 -21.84 -20.99
C ASN A 164 62.12 -22.36 -19.91
N ILE A 165 60.99 -22.95 -20.31
CA ILE A 165 59.96 -23.46 -19.40
C ILE A 165 59.94 -24.99 -19.48
N SER A 166 60.06 -25.67 -18.35
CA SER A 166 59.94 -27.13 -18.31
C SER A 166 58.50 -27.57 -18.56
N ALA A 167 58.30 -28.77 -19.13
CA ALA A 167 56.96 -29.33 -19.36
C ALA A 167 56.14 -29.43 -18.06
N GLU A 168 56.81 -29.70 -16.92
CA GLU A 168 56.21 -29.74 -15.60
C GLU A 168 55.75 -28.36 -15.12
N ALA A 169 56.59 -27.33 -15.28
CA ALA A 169 56.23 -25.94 -14.93
C ALA A 169 55.06 -25.43 -15.79
N ALA A 170 55.04 -25.76 -17.09
CA ALA A 170 53.95 -25.39 -17.99
C ALA A 170 52.64 -26.12 -17.65
N SER A 171 52.70 -27.35 -17.13
CA SER A 171 51.54 -28.09 -16.66
C SER A 171 51.00 -27.50 -15.35
N ALA A 172 51.89 -27.21 -14.39
CA ALA A 172 51.55 -26.58 -13.12
C ALA A 172 50.90 -25.19 -13.33
N LEU A 173 51.43 -24.39 -14.25
CA LEU A 173 50.87 -23.07 -14.59
C LEU A 173 49.47 -23.17 -15.19
N ARG A 174 49.20 -24.18 -16.04
CA ARG A 174 47.86 -24.43 -16.57
C ARG A 174 46.89 -24.89 -15.47
N ALA A 175 47.33 -25.76 -14.58
CA ALA A 175 46.51 -26.21 -13.46
C ALA A 175 46.16 -25.06 -12.51
N GLU A 176 47.11 -24.18 -12.23
CA GLU A 176 46.88 -22.98 -11.41
C GLU A 176 45.94 -21.99 -12.11
N ALA A 177 46.13 -21.75 -13.42
CA ALA A 177 45.23 -20.92 -14.21
C ALA A 177 43.81 -21.48 -14.23
N GLN A 178 43.66 -22.79 -14.38
CA GLN A 178 42.35 -23.45 -14.37
C GLN A 178 41.67 -23.27 -13.02
N ARG A 179 42.38 -23.49 -11.91
CA ARG A 179 41.84 -23.24 -10.55
C ARG A 179 41.40 -21.79 -10.36
N ALA A 180 42.22 -20.83 -10.79
CA ALA A 180 41.90 -19.41 -10.64
C ALA A 180 40.64 -19.00 -11.44
N LEU A 181 40.45 -19.57 -12.63
CA LEU A 181 39.26 -19.34 -13.45
C LEU A 181 38.02 -20.07 -12.89
N ASP A 182 38.19 -21.31 -12.44
CA ASP A 182 37.12 -22.10 -11.84
C ASP A 182 36.59 -21.41 -10.56
N ASP A 183 37.50 -20.91 -9.70
CA ASP A 183 37.15 -20.15 -8.50
C ASP A 183 36.34 -18.88 -8.83
N GLU A 184 36.74 -18.14 -9.87
CA GLU A 184 36.01 -16.95 -10.32
C GLU A 184 34.61 -17.30 -10.82
N THR A 185 34.49 -18.34 -11.65
CA THR A 185 33.19 -18.77 -12.17
C THR A 185 32.28 -19.27 -11.07
N PHE A 186 32.80 -20.04 -10.11
CA PHE A 186 32.06 -20.53 -8.96
C PHE A 186 31.54 -19.38 -8.09
N LEU A 187 32.39 -18.41 -7.74
CA LEU A 187 32.00 -17.24 -6.96
C LEU A 187 31.00 -16.35 -7.71
N GLY A 188 31.15 -16.22 -9.03
CA GLY A 188 30.20 -15.49 -9.88
C GLY A 188 28.83 -16.18 -9.91
N GLN A 189 28.80 -17.50 -10.07
CA GLN A 189 27.56 -18.28 -10.06
C GLN A 189 26.88 -18.26 -8.69
N SER A 190 27.63 -18.39 -7.60
CA SER A 190 27.07 -18.35 -6.24
C SER A 190 26.47 -16.98 -5.92
N LEU A 191 27.14 -15.89 -6.30
CA LEU A 191 26.62 -14.54 -6.16
C LEU A 191 25.36 -14.32 -7.00
N ASN A 192 25.36 -14.75 -8.28
CA ASN A 192 24.17 -14.63 -9.14
C ASN A 192 22.99 -15.44 -8.62
N THR A 193 23.23 -16.66 -8.13
CA THR A 193 22.20 -17.52 -7.54
C THR A 193 21.61 -16.88 -6.29
N PHE A 194 22.46 -16.34 -5.41
CA PHE A 194 22.03 -15.65 -4.22
C PHE A 194 21.21 -14.39 -4.54
N MET A 195 21.66 -13.57 -5.50
CA MET A 195 20.92 -12.37 -5.92
C MET A 195 19.56 -12.73 -6.53
N ALA A 196 19.49 -13.82 -7.30
CA ALA A 196 18.25 -14.33 -7.85
C ALA A 196 17.29 -14.79 -6.72
N GLU A 197 17.80 -15.50 -5.71
CA GLU A 197 17.03 -15.94 -4.55
C GLU A 197 16.50 -14.75 -3.71
N VAL A 198 17.34 -13.75 -3.47
CA VAL A 198 16.91 -12.52 -2.79
C VAL A 198 15.81 -11.82 -3.58
N GLN A 199 15.95 -11.74 -4.91
CA GLN A 199 14.94 -11.12 -5.77
C GLN A 199 13.62 -11.90 -5.79
N THR A 200 13.66 -13.23 -5.84
CA THR A 200 12.44 -14.07 -5.81
C THR A 200 11.74 -13.95 -4.47
N ARG A 201 12.48 -13.98 -3.35
CA ARG A 201 11.94 -13.77 -2.01
C ARG A 201 11.30 -12.39 -1.87
N GLN A 202 11.97 -11.32 -2.29
CA GLN A 202 11.40 -9.98 -2.28
C GLN A 202 10.13 -9.87 -3.14
N ASN A 203 10.10 -10.54 -4.30
CA ASN A 203 8.91 -10.56 -5.15
C ASN A 203 7.77 -11.36 -4.52
N ALA A 204 8.06 -12.46 -3.81
CA ALA A 204 7.07 -13.24 -3.08
C ALA A 204 6.46 -12.46 -1.91
N GLU A 205 7.30 -11.84 -1.07
CA GLU A 205 6.85 -10.95 0.03
C GLU A 205 6.02 -9.77 -0.52
N ARG A 206 6.39 -9.22 -1.69
CA ARG A 206 5.61 -8.20 -2.39
C ARG A 206 4.25 -8.74 -2.86
N ALA A 207 4.20 -9.95 -3.41
CA ALA A 207 2.96 -10.55 -3.87
C ALA A 207 2.00 -10.85 -2.69
N GLU A 208 2.53 -11.32 -1.56
CA GLU A 208 1.76 -11.55 -0.33
C GLU A 208 1.21 -10.27 0.25
N SER A 209 2.05 -9.24 0.36
CA SER A 209 1.61 -7.91 0.82
C SER A 209 0.60 -7.30 -0.16
N ALA A 210 0.72 -7.52 -1.48
CA ALA A 210 -0.26 -7.08 -2.47
C ALA A 210 -1.61 -7.81 -2.30
N LYS A 211 -1.60 -9.12 -2.04
CA LYS A 211 -2.82 -9.89 -1.71
C LYS A 211 -3.46 -9.36 -0.43
N ALA A 212 -2.67 -9.07 0.61
CA ALA A 212 -3.16 -8.49 1.86
C ALA A 212 -3.77 -7.09 1.64
N CYS A 213 -3.14 -6.26 0.81
CA CYS A 213 -3.64 -4.95 0.42
C CYS A 213 -5.00 -5.06 -0.31
N ILE A 214 -5.11 -5.95 -1.31
CA ILE A 214 -6.38 -6.16 -2.03
C ILE A 214 -7.48 -6.65 -1.07
N LYS A 215 -7.15 -7.55 -0.14
CA LYS A 215 -8.08 -8.00 0.90
C LYS A 215 -8.55 -6.82 1.75
N ALA A 216 -7.63 -6.00 2.24
CA ALA A 216 -7.95 -4.81 3.05
C ALA A 216 -8.80 -3.79 2.28
N LEU A 217 -8.57 -3.59 0.98
CA LEU A 217 -9.36 -2.65 0.17
C LEU A 217 -10.79 -3.15 -0.10
N ARG A 218 -10.99 -4.47 -0.16
CA ARG A 218 -12.28 -5.12 -0.45
C ARG A 218 -13.14 -5.38 0.77
N THR A 219 -12.55 -5.57 1.96
CA THR A 219 -13.31 -5.88 3.18
C THR A 219 -14.22 -4.71 3.58
N GLU A 220 -15.54 -4.95 3.59
CA GLU A 220 -16.50 -3.93 4.01
C GLU A 220 -16.34 -3.59 5.50
N PRO A 221 -16.46 -2.31 5.88
CA PRO A 221 -16.42 -1.93 7.28
C PRO A 221 -17.67 -2.47 7.99
N THR A 222 -17.50 -3.21 9.08
CA THR A 222 -18.58 -3.62 9.98
C THR A 222 -18.55 -2.76 11.25
N ALA A 223 -19.65 -2.73 12.00
CA ALA A 223 -19.73 -1.95 13.25
C ALA A 223 -18.71 -2.40 14.31
N GLU A 224 -18.26 -3.66 14.25
CA GLU A 224 -17.30 -4.26 15.19
C GLU A 224 -15.84 -4.15 14.68
N ALA A 225 -15.62 -3.97 13.37
CA ALA A 225 -14.32 -3.84 12.75
C ALA A 225 -14.33 -2.70 11.73
N PRO A 226 -14.08 -1.44 12.16
CA PRO A 226 -14.02 -0.31 11.25
C PRO A 226 -12.82 -0.49 10.31
N ASN A 227 -13.09 -0.55 9.00
CA ASN A 227 -12.06 -0.55 7.97
C ASN A 227 -11.91 0.85 7.36
N PRO A 228 -10.92 1.65 7.80
CA PRO A 228 -10.69 2.98 7.28
C PRO A 228 -10.13 2.95 5.86
N VAL A 229 -9.82 1.79 5.28
CA VAL A 229 -9.17 1.64 3.98
C VAL A 229 -10.09 1.10 2.89
N TYR A 230 -11.33 0.72 3.24
CA TYR A 230 -12.33 0.24 2.29
C TYR A 230 -12.58 1.25 1.14
N ILE A 231 -12.66 0.71 -0.08
CA ILE A 231 -13.06 1.42 -1.29
C ILE A 231 -14.26 0.69 -1.92
N LYS A 232 -15.37 1.42 -2.09
CA LYS A 232 -16.57 0.89 -2.74
C LYS A 232 -16.29 0.47 -4.18
N ASN A 233 -16.72 -0.73 -4.56
CA ASN A 233 -16.57 -1.29 -5.91
C ASN A 233 -15.11 -1.41 -6.41
N TRP A 234 -14.16 -1.76 -5.53
CA TRP A 234 -12.77 -1.99 -5.90
C TRP A 234 -12.61 -3.13 -6.93
N ASN A 235 -12.12 -2.79 -8.12
CA ASN A 235 -11.85 -3.71 -9.23
C ASN A 235 -10.62 -3.26 -10.04
N ASP A 236 -10.20 -4.09 -10.99
CA ASP A 236 -8.98 -3.87 -11.79
C ASP A 236 -9.05 -2.55 -12.58
N LYS A 237 -10.23 -2.16 -13.08
CA LYS A 237 -10.42 -0.88 -13.77
C LYS A 237 -10.24 0.32 -12.85
N THR A 238 -10.74 0.25 -11.61
CA THR A 238 -10.52 1.32 -10.63
C THR A 238 -9.04 1.42 -10.25
N TYR A 239 -8.32 0.30 -10.24
CA TYR A 239 -6.88 0.28 -10.02
C TYR A 239 -6.11 0.93 -11.18
N ASP A 240 -6.44 0.60 -12.42
CA ASP A 240 -5.85 1.23 -13.61
C ASP A 240 -6.11 2.73 -13.68
N ASP A 241 -7.31 3.17 -13.29
CA ASP A 241 -7.66 4.58 -13.15
C ASP A 241 -6.78 5.27 -12.09
N VAL A 242 -6.61 4.64 -10.90
CA VAL A 242 -5.75 5.17 -9.82
C VAL A 242 -4.31 5.27 -10.29
N ARG A 243 -3.85 4.25 -11.02
CA ARG A 243 -2.51 4.20 -11.57
C ARG A 243 -2.26 5.33 -12.56
N SER A 244 -3.16 5.49 -13.52
CA SER A 244 -3.09 6.53 -14.55
C SER A 244 -3.12 7.93 -13.93
N PHE A 245 -3.94 8.11 -12.89
CA PHE A 245 -3.98 9.35 -12.11
C PHE A 245 -2.67 9.62 -11.35
N GLY A 246 -2.06 8.60 -10.74
CA GLY A 246 -0.77 8.73 -10.06
C GLY A 246 0.33 9.19 -11.02
N VAL A 247 0.41 8.58 -12.21
CA VAL A 247 1.34 9.00 -13.26
C VAL A 247 1.06 10.44 -13.73
N GLN A 248 -0.21 10.80 -13.91
CA GLN A 248 -0.58 12.18 -14.25
C GLN A 248 -0.19 13.20 -13.18
N MET A 249 -0.22 12.82 -11.90
CA MET A 249 0.16 13.67 -10.77
C MET A 249 1.68 13.73 -10.55
N GLY A 250 2.47 12.99 -11.34
CA GLY A 250 3.94 13.05 -11.32
C GLY A 250 4.64 11.88 -10.61
N LEU A 251 3.91 10.85 -10.17
CA LEU A 251 4.56 9.62 -9.70
C LEU A 251 5.15 8.83 -10.87
N SER A 252 6.30 8.20 -10.67
CA SER A 252 6.86 7.31 -11.68
C SER A 252 5.99 6.06 -11.83
N GLN A 253 5.89 5.55 -13.06
CA GLN A 253 5.10 4.36 -13.36
C GLN A 253 5.53 3.15 -12.52
N ASP A 254 6.83 3.03 -12.25
CA ASP A 254 7.41 1.98 -11.41
C ASP A 254 7.00 2.12 -9.93
N ALA A 255 7.00 3.34 -9.39
CA ALA A 255 6.58 3.58 -8.01
C ALA A 255 5.10 3.24 -7.78
N VAL A 256 4.24 3.59 -8.74
CA VAL A 256 2.81 3.27 -8.65
C VAL A 256 2.55 1.77 -8.80
N ASN A 257 3.30 1.10 -9.67
CA ASN A 257 3.22 -0.37 -9.83
C ASN A 257 3.70 -1.14 -8.60
N LYS A 258 4.66 -0.58 -7.85
CA LYS A 258 5.22 -1.18 -6.63
C LYS A 258 4.49 -0.76 -5.37
N LEU A 259 3.41 0.03 -5.47
CA LEU A 259 2.68 0.52 -4.32
C LEU A 259 1.83 -0.61 -3.73
N VAL A 260 2.22 -1.09 -2.55
CA VAL A 260 1.54 -2.17 -1.84
C VAL A 260 0.85 -1.70 -0.55
N ASP A 261 0.94 -0.41 -0.22
CA ASP A 261 0.27 0.16 0.94
C ASP A 261 -1.22 0.46 0.62
N PRO A 262 -2.18 -0.17 1.32
CA PRO A 262 -3.60 0.08 1.09
C PRO A 262 -4.01 1.52 1.45
N VAL A 263 -3.37 2.16 2.43
CA VAL A 263 -3.69 3.55 2.82
C VAL A 263 -3.31 4.53 1.72
N ALA A 264 -2.10 4.41 1.18
CA ALA A 264 -1.65 5.20 0.05
C ALA A 264 -2.57 5.04 -1.18
N ILE A 265 -2.98 3.82 -1.50
CA ILE A 265 -3.92 3.57 -2.61
C ILE A 265 -5.26 4.27 -2.38
N LYS A 266 -5.80 4.21 -1.15
CA LYS A 266 -7.03 4.93 -0.80
C LYS A 266 -6.86 6.44 -0.93
N MET A 267 -5.77 7.00 -0.45
CA MET A 267 -5.49 8.43 -0.57
C MET A 267 -5.43 8.87 -2.04
N MET A 268 -4.76 8.09 -2.90
CA MET A 268 -4.73 8.37 -4.34
C MET A 268 -6.12 8.27 -4.97
N HIS A 269 -6.91 7.26 -4.62
CA HIS A 269 -8.28 7.11 -5.10
C HIS A 269 -9.19 8.28 -4.67
N MET A 270 -9.09 8.71 -3.41
CA MET A 270 -9.84 9.88 -2.91
C MET A 270 -9.41 11.17 -3.61
N ALA A 271 -8.11 11.38 -3.81
CA ALA A 271 -7.60 12.53 -4.56
C ALA A 271 -8.09 12.54 -6.01
N MET A 272 -8.15 11.38 -6.66
CA MET A 272 -8.71 11.23 -7.99
C MET A 272 -10.20 11.58 -8.03
N LEU A 273 -11.00 11.05 -7.09
CA LEU A 273 -12.43 11.38 -6.97
C LEU A 273 -12.64 12.87 -6.72
N PHE A 274 -11.81 13.50 -5.89
CA PHE A 274 -11.87 14.93 -5.63
C PHE A 274 -11.59 15.75 -6.89
N LYS A 275 -10.53 15.43 -7.65
CA LYS A 275 -10.22 16.10 -8.92
C LYS A 275 -11.32 15.91 -9.96
N ARG A 276 -11.86 14.68 -10.09
CA ARG A 276 -13.01 14.37 -10.96
C ARG A 276 -14.27 15.13 -10.54
N GLY A 277 -14.54 15.22 -9.24
CA GLY A 277 -15.64 15.97 -8.66
C GLY A 277 -15.51 17.47 -8.90
N ALA A 278 -14.32 18.04 -8.66
CA ALA A 278 -14.02 19.44 -8.94
C ALA A 278 -14.23 19.78 -10.43
N ALA A 279 -13.76 18.92 -11.34
CA ALA A 279 -14.00 19.10 -12.77
C ALA A 279 -15.51 19.06 -13.12
N LYS A 280 -16.28 18.13 -12.56
CA LYS A 280 -17.74 18.04 -12.76
C LYS A 280 -18.50 19.24 -12.19
N VAL A 281 -18.07 19.78 -11.05
CA VAL A 281 -18.69 20.97 -10.45
C VAL A 281 -18.39 22.22 -11.30
N VAL A 282 -17.19 22.33 -11.88
CA VAL A 282 -16.85 23.44 -12.79
C VAL A 282 -17.67 23.37 -14.08
N THR A 283 -17.90 22.18 -14.65
CA THR A 283 -18.71 22.06 -15.88
C THR A 283 -20.21 22.24 -15.64
N THR A 284 -20.73 21.89 -14.46
CA THR A 284 -22.16 22.05 -14.10
C THR A 284 -22.49 23.43 -13.52
N LYS A 285 -21.49 24.15 -12.97
CA LYS A 285 -21.60 25.58 -12.61
C LYS A 285 -21.30 26.52 -13.78
N ALA A 286 -21.63 26.14 -15.02
CA ALA A 286 -22.01 27.11 -16.03
C ALA A 286 -23.36 27.72 -15.61
N VAL A 287 -23.35 28.56 -14.56
CA VAL A 287 -24.47 29.38 -14.19
C VAL A 287 -24.78 30.22 -15.42
N ASN A 288 -25.91 29.94 -16.06
CA ASN A 288 -26.46 30.79 -17.09
C ASN A 288 -26.56 32.20 -16.48
N LYS A 289 -25.62 33.07 -16.83
CA LYS A 289 -25.60 34.49 -16.41
C LYS A 289 -26.70 35.30 -17.08
N THR A 290 -27.65 34.65 -17.76
CA THR A 290 -28.89 35.25 -18.19
C THR A 290 -29.84 35.25 -17.00
N PRO A 291 -30.15 36.42 -16.40
CA PRO A 291 -31.06 36.48 -15.28
C PRO A 291 -32.40 35.90 -15.73
N ALA A 292 -32.81 34.78 -15.12
CA ALA A 292 -34.16 34.27 -15.27
C ALA A 292 -35.11 35.40 -14.88
N LYS A 293 -35.92 35.86 -15.84
CA LYS A 293 -36.84 36.97 -15.67
C LYS A 293 -37.75 36.62 -14.49
N ILE A 294 -37.59 37.32 -13.37
CA ILE A 294 -38.40 37.11 -12.17
C ILE A 294 -39.82 37.52 -12.55
N VAL A 295 -40.69 36.52 -12.76
CA VAL A 295 -42.13 36.76 -12.88
C VAL A 295 -42.60 37.15 -11.49
N LYS A 296 -42.72 38.45 -11.25
CA LYS A 296 -43.38 38.98 -10.05
C LYS A 296 -44.80 38.39 -10.04
N THR A 297 -45.12 37.68 -8.97
CA THR A 297 -46.47 37.23 -8.64
C THR A 297 -47.32 38.44 -8.26
N SER A 298 -47.72 39.24 -9.25
CA SER A 298 -48.72 40.28 -9.06
C SER A 298 -50.03 39.87 -9.75
N SER A 299 -51.00 39.51 -8.92
CA SER A 299 -52.44 39.69 -9.10
C SER A 299 -53.12 39.20 -10.41
N SER A 300 -54.09 38.32 -10.18
CA SER A 300 -55.11 37.80 -11.09
C SER A 300 -54.67 36.67 -12.04
N ILE A 301 -55.39 35.55 -11.94
CA ILE A 301 -55.52 34.57 -13.01
C ILE A 301 -56.08 35.36 -14.20
N ALA A 302 -55.20 35.78 -15.10
CA ALA A 302 -55.63 36.23 -16.41
C ALA A 302 -56.24 35.01 -17.09
N ALA A 303 -57.58 34.92 -17.03
CA ALA A 303 -58.35 33.98 -17.82
C ALA A 303 -57.85 34.11 -19.26
N ARG A 304 -57.38 32.99 -19.82
CA ARG A 304 -57.01 32.89 -21.22
C ARG A 304 -58.22 33.42 -22.02
N PRO A 305 -58.07 34.45 -22.87
CA PRO A 305 -59.22 35.04 -23.54
C PRO A 305 -59.95 33.96 -24.32
N THR A 306 -61.27 33.90 -24.17
CA THR A 306 -62.11 32.95 -24.92
C THR A 306 -61.95 33.24 -26.42
N LYS A 307 -62.16 32.24 -27.27
CA LYS A 307 -62.03 32.42 -28.72
C LYS A 307 -62.89 33.58 -29.24
N GLY A 308 -64.07 33.79 -28.65
CA GLY A 308 -64.97 34.91 -28.97
C GLY A 308 -64.32 36.28 -28.74
N THR A 309 -63.66 36.48 -27.59
CA THR A 309 -63.01 37.76 -27.28
C THR A 309 -61.81 38.06 -28.21
N VAL A 310 -61.09 37.03 -28.66
CA VAL A 310 -59.96 37.19 -29.60
C VAL A 310 -60.45 37.53 -31.01
N GLU A 311 -61.53 36.88 -31.46
CA GLU A 311 -62.15 37.14 -32.76
C GLU A 311 -62.77 38.54 -32.83
N GLN A 312 -63.45 38.98 -31.78
CA GLN A 312 -63.99 40.34 -31.68
C GLN A 312 -62.87 41.40 -31.72
N GLN A 313 -61.76 41.18 -31.02
CA GLN A 313 -60.62 42.11 -31.07
C GLN A 313 -59.96 42.17 -32.45
N ASN A 314 -59.92 41.06 -33.19
CA ASN A 314 -59.37 41.03 -34.54
C ASN A 314 -60.30 41.71 -35.54
N ALA A 315 -61.61 41.50 -35.44
CA ALA A 315 -62.62 42.16 -36.28
C ALA A 315 -62.65 43.69 -36.04
N LEU A 316 -62.48 44.14 -34.80
CA LEU A 316 -62.33 45.56 -34.47
C LEU A 316 -61.02 46.16 -35.00
N LYS A 317 -59.93 45.40 -35.03
CA LYS A 317 -58.65 45.85 -35.61
C LYS A 317 -58.72 45.94 -37.12
N THR A 318 -59.38 44.99 -37.79
CA THR A 318 -59.58 45.06 -39.24
C THR A 318 -60.49 46.23 -39.60
N LEU A 319 -61.59 46.47 -38.87
CA LEU A 319 -62.42 47.66 -39.04
C LEU A 319 -61.61 48.95 -38.89
N LYS A 320 -60.82 49.07 -37.81
CA LYS A 320 -59.98 50.26 -37.59
C LYS A 320 -58.95 50.49 -38.71
N ARG A 321 -58.55 49.44 -39.41
CA ARG A 321 -57.56 49.50 -40.50
C ARG A 321 -58.19 49.72 -41.87
N SER A 322 -59.31 49.05 -42.16
CA SER A 322 -59.95 49.09 -43.49
C SER A 322 -61.06 50.12 -43.59
N GLY A 323 -61.74 50.46 -42.49
CA GLY A 323 -62.86 51.40 -42.45
C GLY A 323 -64.06 51.02 -43.34
N SER A 324 -64.09 49.80 -43.89
CA SER A 324 -65.11 49.35 -44.83
C SER A 324 -66.41 48.94 -44.12
N MET A 325 -67.54 49.12 -44.78
CA MET A 325 -68.85 48.71 -44.25
C MET A 325 -68.92 47.20 -43.95
N ASP A 326 -68.23 46.39 -44.75
CA ASP A 326 -68.17 44.94 -44.58
C ASP A 326 -67.41 44.55 -43.29
N ALA A 327 -66.27 45.22 -43.02
CA ALA A 327 -65.52 45.03 -41.77
C ALA A 327 -66.29 45.57 -40.55
N ALA A 328 -67.18 46.55 -40.73
CA ALA A 328 -68.05 47.04 -39.67
C ALA A 328 -69.15 46.03 -39.35
N GLY A 329 -69.68 45.34 -40.35
CA GLY A 329 -70.61 44.22 -40.21
C GLY A 329 -69.99 43.06 -39.43
N ASP A 330 -68.78 42.64 -39.81
CA ASP A 330 -68.06 41.57 -39.11
C ASP A 330 -67.73 41.93 -37.66
N ALA A 331 -67.29 43.16 -37.39
CA ALA A 331 -67.04 43.62 -36.03
C ALA A 331 -68.32 43.66 -35.17
N PHE A 332 -69.45 44.01 -35.79
CA PHE A 332 -70.74 44.01 -35.12
C PHE A 332 -71.22 42.58 -34.82
N LEU A 333 -71.17 41.67 -35.78
CA LEU A 333 -71.58 40.27 -35.57
C LEU A 333 -70.69 39.55 -34.56
N ALA A 334 -69.37 39.79 -34.60
CA ALA A 334 -68.43 39.24 -33.63
C ALA A 334 -68.68 39.76 -32.19
N SER A 335 -69.35 40.90 -32.03
CA SER A 335 -69.72 41.43 -30.71
C SER A 335 -70.88 40.71 -30.03
N PHE A 336 -71.67 39.93 -30.79
CA PHE A 336 -72.74 39.10 -30.25
C PHE A 336 -72.35 37.64 -30.03
N ALA A 337 -71.17 37.22 -30.51
CA ALA A 337 -70.70 35.84 -30.43
C ALA A 337 -70.14 35.43 -29.05
N ASP A 338 -69.91 36.39 -28.12
CA ASP A 338 -69.33 36.16 -26.79
C ASP A 338 -70.38 36.27 -25.65
N LYS A 339 -71.67 36.01 -25.94
CA LYS A 339 -72.76 35.94 -24.95
C LYS A 339 -73.34 34.54 -24.80
#